data_AF-A0A1Y3V841-F1
#
_entry.id   AF-A0A1Y3V841-F1
#
_cell.length_a   1.000
_cell.length_b   1.000
_cell.length_c   1.000
_cell.angle_alpha   90.00
_cell.angle_beta   90.00
_cell.angle_gamma   90.00
#
_symmetry.space_group_name_H-M   'P 1'
#
loop_
_entity.id
_entity.type
_entity.pdbx_description
1 polymer ?
#
loop_
_entity_poly.entity_id
_entity_poly.type
_entity_poly.pdbx_seq_one_letter_code
_entity_poly.pdbx_strand_id
1 'polypeptide(L)'
;MINNINAKAAIDDCNAELDRITGIINGVGSTSPLSGYLTKYSLIRICGTLEVCYKTIIADYYENAAPQLGQFIGYHLRDASMNPTYENICQALKRFDDNKNQNFKSAITTLPNSESLKEAFSVLNRERNNVAHGTNSTLSFNDMKDRFSEAIQIIEILDTIMV
;
A
#
# COMPACT_ATOMS: atom_id res chain seq x y z
N MET A 1 -3.79 10.88 9.01
CA MET A 1 -2.55 11.64 8.74
C MET A 1 -1.38 10.72 9.04
N ILE A 2 -0.41 10.61 8.12
CA ILE A 2 0.79 9.77 8.27
C ILE A 2 1.91 10.59 8.92
N ASN A 3 2.48 10.05 10.01
CA ASN A 3 3.57 10.61 10.80
C ASN A 3 4.95 10.21 10.22
N ASN A 4 5.10 8.99 9.69
CA ASN A 4 6.33 8.59 9.02
C ASN A 4 6.56 9.41 7.73
N ILE A 5 7.60 10.26 7.74
CA ILE A 5 7.89 11.21 6.66
C ILE A 5 8.17 10.53 5.32
N ASN A 6 8.80 9.35 5.33
CA ASN A 6 9.18 8.62 4.12
C ASN A 6 7.96 7.97 3.47
N ALA A 7 7.10 7.34 4.28
CA ALA A 7 5.83 6.78 3.82
C ALA A 7 4.90 7.89 3.31
N LYS A 8 4.84 9.02 4.02
CA LYS A 8 4.07 10.18 3.58
C LYS A 8 4.55 10.69 2.21
N ALA A 9 5.86 10.90 2.03
CA ALA A 9 6.43 11.34 0.76
C ALA A 9 6.12 10.35 -0.37
N ALA A 10 6.24 9.05 -0.13
CA ALA A 10 5.93 8.03 -1.13
C ALA A 10 4.46 8.07 -1.59
N ILE A 11 3.52 8.31 -0.67
CA ILE A 11 2.09 8.47 -1.00
C ILE A 11 1.81 9.77 -1.74
N ASP A 12 2.39 10.88 -1.29
CA ASP A 12 2.23 12.18 -1.94
C ASP A 12 2.75 12.14 -3.39
N ASP A 13 3.93 11.55 -3.60
CA ASP A 13 4.52 11.37 -4.94
C ASP A 13 3.65 10.50 -5.83
N CYS A 14 3.11 9.41 -5.29
CA CYS A 14 2.20 8.53 -6.01
C CYS A 14 0.91 9.26 -6.40
N ASN A 15 0.31 10.03 -5.48
CA ASN A 15 -0.90 10.81 -5.77
C ASN A 15 -0.65 11.87 -6.86
N ALA A 16 0.46 12.63 -6.75
CA ALA A 16 0.82 13.62 -7.75
C ALA A 16 1.03 12.99 -9.14
N GLU A 17 1.59 11.79 -9.20
CA GLU A 17 1.75 11.03 -10.44
C GLU A 17 0.40 10.54 -11.00
N LEU A 18 -0.48 10.00 -10.15
CA LEU A 18 -1.83 9.59 -10.55
C LEU A 18 -2.65 10.77 -11.07
N ASP A 19 -2.50 11.97 -10.50
CA ASP A 19 -3.20 13.17 -10.98
C ASP A 19 -2.71 13.63 -12.36
N ARG A 20 -1.40 13.52 -12.63
CA ARG A 20 -0.87 13.76 -13.98
C ARG A 20 -1.43 12.75 -14.98
N ILE A 21 -1.51 11.48 -14.60
CA ILE A 21 -2.08 10.41 -15.43
C ILE A 21 -3.58 10.64 -15.67
N THR A 22 -4.33 11.11 -14.67
CA THR A 22 -5.72 11.56 -14.84
C THR A 22 -5.81 12.59 -15.97
N GLY A 23 -4.94 13.61 -15.96
CA GLY A 23 -4.91 14.63 -17.02
C GLY A 23 -4.67 14.05 -18.41
N ILE A 24 -3.74 13.09 -18.54
CA ILE A 24 -3.45 12.43 -19.82
C ILE A 24 -4.64 11.61 -20.29
N ILE A 25 -5.22 10.77 -19.42
CA ILE A 25 -6.38 9.92 -19.74
C ILE A 25 -7.57 10.77 -20.17
N ASN A 26 -7.83 11.89 -19.49
CA ASN A 26 -8.89 12.82 -19.86
C ASN A 26 -8.67 13.45 -21.24
N GLY A 27 -7.41 13.73 -21.61
CA GLY A 27 -7.06 14.29 -22.92
C GLY A 27 -7.16 13.29 -24.07
N VAL A 28 -6.79 12.03 -23.85
CA VAL A 28 -6.75 11.00 -24.92
C VAL A 28 -8.00 10.10 -24.97
N GLY A 29 -8.84 10.15 -23.94
CA GLY A 29 -10.03 9.33 -23.79
C GLY A 29 -9.77 7.98 -23.10
N SER A 30 -10.72 7.53 -22.28
CA SER A 30 -10.60 6.30 -21.47
C SER A 30 -10.50 5.01 -22.29
N THR A 31 -10.99 5.01 -23.54
CA THR A 31 -10.94 3.86 -24.45
C THR A 31 -9.65 3.79 -25.28
N SER A 32 -8.78 4.80 -25.18
CA SER A 32 -7.49 4.81 -25.86
C SER A 32 -6.59 3.68 -25.34
N PRO A 33 -5.83 2.99 -26.21
CA PRO A 33 -4.82 2.02 -25.78
C PRO A 33 -3.81 2.62 -24.79
N LEU A 34 -3.48 3.91 -24.95
CA LEU A 34 -2.60 4.62 -24.03
C LEU A 34 -3.18 4.66 -22.61
N SER A 35 -4.48 4.93 -22.47
CA SER A 35 -5.18 4.89 -21.18
C SER A 35 -5.08 3.51 -20.55
N GLY A 36 -5.20 2.44 -21.35
CA GLY A 36 -4.99 1.06 -20.89
C GLY A 36 -3.58 0.79 -20.37
N TYR A 37 -2.54 1.29 -21.05
CA TYR A 37 -1.15 1.15 -20.59
C TYR A 37 -0.88 1.93 -19.30
N LEU A 38 -1.36 3.18 -19.23
CA LEU A 38 -1.22 4.03 -18.05
C LEU A 38 -1.97 3.45 -16.84
N THR A 39 -3.14 2.86 -17.08
CA THR A 39 -3.93 2.13 -16.07
C THR A 39 -3.11 0.99 -15.46
N LYS A 40 -2.49 0.15 -16.30
CA LYS A 40 -1.62 -0.95 -15.84
C LYS A 40 -0.40 -0.43 -15.08
N TYR A 41 0.26 0.61 -15.59
CA TYR A 41 1.39 1.24 -14.92
C TYR A 41 1.00 1.76 -13.52
N SER A 42 -0.13 2.46 -13.44
CA SER A 42 -0.63 3.05 -12.19
C SER A 42 -0.90 2.00 -11.13
N LEU A 43 -1.39 0.82 -11.53
CA LEU A 43 -1.56 -0.31 -10.63
C LEU A 43 -0.23 -0.78 -10.02
N ILE A 44 0.80 -0.95 -10.86
CA ILE A 44 2.14 -1.33 -10.39
C ILE A 44 2.67 -0.26 -9.42
N ARG A 45 2.50 1.02 -9.78
CA ARG A 45 2.94 2.16 -8.99
C ARG A 45 2.27 2.20 -7.62
N ILE A 46 0.94 2.03 -7.56
CA ILE A 46 0.15 1.97 -6.33
C ILE A 46 0.61 0.82 -5.43
N CYS A 47 0.71 -0.39 -5.96
CA CYS A 47 1.15 -1.55 -5.17
C CYS A 47 2.58 -1.36 -4.62
N GLY A 48 3.49 -0.84 -5.44
CA GLY A 48 4.85 -0.53 -5.00
C GLY A 48 4.87 0.53 -3.88
N THR A 49 4.05 1.58 -4.00
CA THR A 49 3.92 2.61 -2.96
C THR A 49 3.40 2.02 -1.65
N LEU A 50 2.32 1.24 -1.69
CA LEU A 50 1.76 0.61 -0.49
C LEU A 50 2.78 -0.32 0.18
N GLU A 51 3.54 -1.07 -0.61
CA GLU A 51 4.61 -1.95 -0.12
C GLU A 51 5.71 -1.17 0.60
N VAL A 52 6.22 -0.12 -0.03
CA VAL A 52 7.22 0.77 0.57
C VAL A 52 6.69 1.37 1.87
N CYS A 53 5.44 1.83 1.89
CA CYS A 53 4.87 2.49 3.07
C CYS A 53 4.82 1.58 4.28
N TYR A 54 4.16 0.42 4.19
CA TYR A 54 4.00 -0.43 5.37
C TYR A 54 5.35 -0.97 5.88
N LYS A 55 6.26 -1.32 4.97
CA LYS A 55 7.61 -1.78 5.34
C LYS A 55 8.40 -0.68 6.02
N THR A 56 8.37 0.54 5.49
CA THR A 56 9.12 1.68 6.02
C THR A 56 8.59 2.09 7.39
N ILE A 57 7.28 2.16 7.57
CA ILE A 57 6.66 2.50 8.86
C ILE A 57 7.11 1.52 9.96
N ILE A 58 6.99 0.21 9.69
CA ILE A 58 7.36 -0.81 10.67
C ILE A 58 8.89 -0.84 10.89
N ALA A 59 9.68 -0.75 9.81
CA ALA A 59 11.13 -0.81 9.90
C ALA A 59 11.71 0.39 10.66
N ASP A 60 11.32 1.61 10.28
CA ASP A 60 11.82 2.84 10.90
C ASP A 60 11.50 2.87 12.40
N TYR A 61 10.32 2.38 12.83
CA TYR A 61 9.98 2.29 14.25
C TYR A 61 10.95 1.41 15.04
N TYR A 62 11.17 0.16 14.58
CA TYR A 62 12.04 -0.77 15.30
C TYR A 62 13.52 -0.44 15.13
N GLU A 63 13.95 0.11 14.00
CA GLU A 63 15.31 0.57 13.78
C GLU A 63 15.64 1.74 14.71
N ASN A 64 14.71 2.66 14.94
CA ASN A 64 14.90 3.74 15.91
C ASN A 64 14.98 3.21 17.35
N ALA A 65 14.17 2.21 17.71
CA ALA A 65 14.18 1.60 19.04
C ALA A 65 15.43 0.72 19.29
N ALA A 66 15.95 0.06 18.24
CA ALA A 66 17.10 -0.82 18.32
C ALA A 66 17.98 -0.74 17.05
N PRO A 67 18.78 0.34 16.89
CA PRO A 67 19.57 0.58 15.68
C PRO A 67 20.55 -0.55 15.33
N GLN A 68 21.06 -1.26 16.34
CA GLN A 68 21.96 -2.40 16.16
C GLN A 68 21.30 -3.59 15.44
N LEU A 69 19.96 -3.66 15.40
CA LEU A 69 19.21 -4.68 14.69
C LEU A 69 18.85 -4.25 13.27
N GLY A 70 19.32 -3.10 12.78
CA GLY A 70 18.90 -2.57 11.48
C GLY A 70 19.12 -3.52 10.30
N GLN A 71 20.23 -4.27 10.27
CA GLN A 71 20.45 -5.28 9.22
C GLN A 71 19.43 -6.43 9.29
N PHE A 72 19.10 -6.88 10.51
CA PHE A 72 18.11 -7.94 10.72
C PHE A 72 16.71 -7.46 10.28
N ILE A 73 16.33 -6.25 10.68
CA ILE A 73 15.06 -5.63 10.32
C ILE A 73 14.99 -5.43 8.79
N GLY A 74 16.04 -4.88 8.18
CA GLY A 74 16.15 -4.72 6.74
C GLY A 74 15.91 -6.04 5.98
N TYR A 75 16.65 -7.09 6.34
CA TYR A 75 16.55 -8.39 5.69
C TYR A 75 15.15 -9.04 5.84
N HIS A 76 14.56 -8.97 7.04
CA HIS A 76 13.30 -9.64 7.33
C HIS A 76 12.05 -8.86 6.94
N LEU A 77 12.19 -7.57 6.60
CA LEU A 77 11.06 -6.70 6.32
C LEU A 77 11.22 -5.88 5.03
N ARG A 78 12.27 -5.04 4.93
CA ARG A 78 12.48 -4.18 3.75
C ARG A 78 12.72 -5.03 2.50
N ASP A 79 13.64 -5.98 2.61
CA ASP A 79 14.09 -6.85 1.51
C ASP A 79 13.17 -8.06 1.28
N ALA A 80 12.27 -8.33 2.24
CA ALA A 80 11.35 -9.45 2.14
C ALA A 80 10.37 -9.25 0.99
N SER A 81 10.29 -10.22 0.08
CA SER A 81 9.32 -10.21 -1.02
C SER A 81 7.91 -10.50 -0.49
N MET A 82 7.25 -9.49 0.05
CA MET A 82 5.92 -9.57 0.64
C MET A 82 4.99 -8.53 0.03
N ASN A 83 3.98 -9.01 -0.69
CA ASN A 83 2.92 -8.17 -1.23
C ASN A 83 2.25 -7.36 -0.10
N PRO A 84 1.85 -6.11 -0.33
CA PRO A 84 1.15 -5.32 0.66
C PRO A 84 -0.28 -5.82 0.83
N THR A 85 -0.51 -6.91 1.56
CA THR A 85 -1.85 -7.38 1.98
C THR A 85 -2.06 -7.10 3.47
N TYR A 86 -3.32 -7.00 3.91
CA TYR A 86 -3.64 -6.85 5.34
C TYR A 86 -3.02 -8.00 6.17
N GLU A 87 -3.07 -9.23 5.66
CA GLU A 87 -2.51 -10.41 6.30
C GLU A 87 -0.99 -10.32 6.41
N ASN A 88 -0.32 -9.86 5.36
CA ASN A 88 1.14 -9.70 5.36
C ASN A 88 1.59 -8.61 6.33
N ILE A 89 0.84 -7.52 6.46
CA ILE A 89 1.08 -6.50 7.50
C ILE A 89 0.91 -7.13 8.88
N CYS A 90 -0.18 -7.85 9.13
CA CYS A 90 -0.40 -8.54 10.42
C CYS A 90 0.71 -9.55 10.75
N GLN A 91 1.18 -10.30 9.75
CA GLN A 91 2.29 -11.25 9.94
C GLN A 91 3.61 -10.54 10.22
N ALA A 92 3.90 -9.45 9.50
CA ALA A 92 5.08 -8.63 9.77
C ALA A 92 5.05 -8.10 11.21
N LEU A 93 3.94 -7.49 11.62
CA LEU A 93 3.74 -7.01 12.99
C LEU A 93 3.96 -8.11 14.02
N LYS A 94 3.29 -9.25 13.85
CA LYS A 94 3.38 -10.38 14.78
C LYS A 94 4.80 -10.92 14.96
N ARG A 95 5.66 -10.84 13.94
CA ARG A 95 7.06 -11.28 14.03
C ARG A 95 7.89 -10.41 14.97
N PHE A 96 7.52 -9.14 15.12
CA PHE A 96 8.24 -8.18 15.99
C PHE A 96 7.52 -7.95 17.32
N ASP A 97 6.19 -7.77 17.29
CA ASP A 97 5.37 -7.44 18.45
C ASP A 97 3.91 -7.89 18.23
N ASP A 98 3.49 -8.96 18.91
CA ASP A 98 2.12 -9.45 18.80
C ASP A 98 1.10 -8.53 19.48
N ASN A 99 1.48 -7.72 20.47
CA ASN A 99 0.55 -6.76 21.08
C ASN A 99 0.19 -5.65 20.09
N LYS A 100 1.18 -5.09 19.38
CA LYS A 100 0.91 -4.11 18.30
C LYS A 100 0.10 -4.74 17.16
N ASN A 101 0.34 -6.00 16.83
CA ASN A 101 -0.51 -6.74 15.88
C ASN A 101 -1.98 -6.81 16.36
N GLN A 102 -2.24 -7.16 17.63
CA GLN A 102 -3.61 -7.17 18.16
C GLN A 102 -4.24 -5.78 18.17
N ASN A 103 -3.48 -4.74 18.52
CA ASN A 103 -3.97 -3.36 18.51
C ASN A 103 -4.34 -2.90 17.08
N PHE A 104 -3.48 -3.19 16.10
CA PHE A 104 -3.74 -2.91 14.69
C PHE A 104 -5.00 -3.62 14.19
N LYS A 105 -5.13 -4.92 14.45
CA LYS A 105 -6.32 -5.70 14.09
C LYS A 105 -7.58 -5.13 14.72
N SER A 106 -7.51 -4.76 15.99
CA SER A 106 -8.64 -4.21 16.74
C SER A 106 -9.07 -2.86 16.15
N ALA A 107 -8.11 -1.96 15.91
CA ALA A 107 -8.36 -0.65 15.31
C ALA A 107 -9.04 -0.75 13.94
N ILE A 108 -8.58 -1.68 13.08
CA ILE A 108 -9.20 -1.92 11.77
C ILE A 108 -10.61 -2.50 11.94
N THR A 109 -10.79 -3.52 12.79
CA THR A 109 -12.07 -4.24 12.93
C THR A 109 -13.18 -3.35 13.51
N THR A 110 -12.82 -2.34 14.31
CA THR A 110 -13.78 -1.38 14.85
C THR A 110 -14.31 -0.38 13.82
N LEU A 111 -13.71 -0.30 12.63
CA LEU A 111 -14.19 0.58 11.58
C LEU A 111 -15.46 0.04 10.90
N PRO A 112 -16.45 0.90 10.61
CA PRO A 112 -17.69 0.49 9.96
C PRO A 112 -17.48 -0.06 8.54
N ASN A 113 -16.39 0.36 7.86
CA ASN A 113 -16.03 -0.04 6.50
C ASN A 113 -14.84 -1.03 6.46
N SER A 114 -14.52 -1.69 7.58
CA SER A 114 -13.32 -2.53 7.72
C SER A 114 -13.14 -3.58 6.63
N GLU A 115 -14.20 -4.29 6.26
CA GLU A 115 -14.16 -5.29 5.19
C GLU A 115 -13.87 -4.68 3.81
N SER A 116 -14.41 -3.48 3.53
CA SER A 116 -14.13 -2.75 2.29
C SER A 116 -12.66 -2.37 2.19
N LEU A 117 -12.07 -1.87 3.30
CA LEU A 117 -10.67 -1.47 3.35
C LEU A 117 -9.74 -2.67 3.13
N LYS A 118 -10.02 -3.80 3.79
CA LYS A 118 -9.26 -5.05 3.60
C LYS A 118 -9.37 -5.54 2.16
N GLU A 119 -10.57 -5.50 1.58
CA GLU A 119 -10.77 -5.90 0.19
C GLU A 119 -10.04 -4.96 -0.77
N ALA A 120 -9.99 -3.65 -0.53
CA ALA A 120 -9.24 -2.71 -1.37
C ALA A 120 -7.76 -3.12 -1.54
N PHE A 121 -7.11 -3.46 -0.43
CA PHE A 121 -5.75 -3.99 -0.40
C PHE A 121 -5.62 -5.30 -1.21
N SER A 122 -6.56 -6.22 -1.01
CA SER A 122 -6.57 -7.52 -1.69
C SER A 122 -6.81 -7.41 -3.19
N VAL A 123 -7.74 -6.56 -3.63
CA VAL A 123 -8.04 -6.33 -5.05
C VAL A 123 -6.83 -5.74 -5.76
N LEU A 124 -6.22 -4.68 -5.23
CA LEU A 124 -5.06 -4.06 -5.87
C LEU A 124 -3.93 -5.07 -6.12
N ASN A 125 -3.64 -5.94 -5.15
CA ASN A 125 -2.64 -6.99 -5.33
C ASN A 125 -3.04 -8.06 -6.34
N ARG A 126 -4.30 -8.52 -6.28
CA ARG A 126 -4.83 -9.50 -7.23
C ARG A 126 -4.71 -8.98 -8.65
N GLU A 127 -5.12 -7.75 -8.88
CA GLU A 127 -5.05 -7.12 -10.20
C GLU A 127 -3.61 -6.89 -10.64
N ARG A 128 -2.70 -6.50 -9.74
CA ARG A 128 -1.27 -6.40 -10.06
C ARG A 128 -0.71 -7.74 -10.51
N ASN A 129 -1.07 -8.82 -9.83
CA ASN A 129 -0.64 -10.17 -10.19
C ASN A 129 -1.21 -10.59 -11.55
N ASN A 130 -2.47 -10.25 -11.85
CA ASN A 130 -3.06 -10.47 -13.16
C ASN A 130 -2.25 -9.76 -14.25
N VAL A 131 -1.95 -8.47 -14.07
CA VAL A 131 -1.13 -7.70 -15.02
C VAL A 131 0.25 -8.32 -15.21
N ALA A 132 0.91 -8.73 -14.12
CA ALA A 132 2.22 -9.38 -14.18
C ALA A 132 2.21 -10.73 -14.91
N HIS A 133 1.09 -11.46 -14.86
CA HIS A 133 0.90 -12.71 -15.60
C HIS A 133 0.36 -12.51 -17.03
N GLY A 134 0.24 -11.26 -17.50
CA GLY A 134 -0.18 -10.94 -18.86
C GLY A 134 -1.70 -10.86 -19.05
N THR A 135 -2.49 -11.00 -17.99
CA THR A 135 -3.93 -10.77 -18.02
C THR A 135 -4.26 -9.27 -17.93
N ASN A 136 -5.40 -8.85 -18.47
CA ASN A 136 -5.88 -7.49 -18.28
C ASN A 136 -6.45 -7.31 -16.88
N SER A 137 -6.23 -6.14 -16.28
CA SER A 137 -6.95 -5.77 -15.06
C SER A 137 -8.42 -5.48 -15.39
N THR A 138 -9.30 -5.83 -14.46
CA THR A 138 -10.73 -5.51 -14.52
C THR A 138 -11.06 -4.13 -13.96
N LEU A 139 -10.13 -3.49 -13.25
CA LEU A 139 -10.32 -2.16 -12.68
C LEU A 139 -10.11 -1.06 -13.72
N SER A 140 -11.01 -0.07 -13.71
CA SER A 140 -10.73 1.19 -14.39
C SER A 140 -9.67 1.98 -13.62
N PHE A 141 -9.12 3.00 -14.29
CA PHE A 141 -8.19 3.93 -13.66
C PHE A 141 -8.76 4.62 -12.42
N ASN A 142 -10.04 5.02 -12.47
CA ASN A 142 -10.69 5.67 -11.33
C ASN A 142 -10.94 4.69 -10.18
N ASP A 143 -11.38 3.46 -10.48
CA ASP A 143 -11.57 2.43 -9.45
C ASP A 143 -10.26 2.17 -8.68
N MET A 144 -9.12 2.17 -9.38
CA MET A 144 -7.82 2.02 -8.71
C MET A 144 -7.46 3.19 -7.81
N LYS A 145 -7.76 4.44 -8.20
CA LYS A 145 -7.53 5.61 -7.34
C LYS A 145 -8.38 5.51 -6.07
N ASP A 146 -9.64 5.12 -6.20
CA ASP A 146 -10.55 4.97 -5.08
C ASP A 146 -10.06 3.87 -4.13
N ARG A 147 -9.67 2.71 -4.67
CA ARG A 147 -9.09 1.61 -3.87
C ARG A 147 -7.76 1.97 -3.24
N PHE A 148 -6.94 2.81 -3.88
CA PHE A 148 -5.71 3.31 -3.28
C PHE A 148 -6.00 4.24 -2.10
N SER A 149 -6.98 5.13 -2.22
CA SER A 149 -7.42 5.99 -1.11
C SER A 149 -7.94 5.19 0.08
N GLU A 150 -8.74 4.15 -0.17
CA GLU A 150 -9.18 3.20 0.85
C GLU A 150 -7.98 2.47 1.50
N ALA A 151 -7.04 2.00 0.68
CA ALA A 151 -5.83 1.35 1.15
C ALA A 151 -4.97 2.27 2.05
N ILE A 152 -4.84 3.55 1.70
CA ILE A 152 -4.10 4.52 2.52
C ILE A 152 -4.65 4.58 3.95
N GLN A 153 -5.96 4.40 4.18
CA GLN A 153 -6.52 4.38 5.54
C GLN A 153 -5.94 3.25 6.40
N ILE A 154 -5.67 2.08 5.81
CA ILE A 154 -4.99 0.98 6.52
C ILE A 154 -3.55 1.39 6.90
N ILE A 155 -2.85 2.07 5.99
CA ILE A 155 -1.49 2.59 6.24
C ILE A 155 -1.50 3.65 7.34
N GLU A 156 -2.48 4.54 7.38
CA GLU A 156 -2.62 5.55 8.43
C GLU A 156 -2.85 4.94 9.81
N ILE A 157 -3.64 3.87 9.88
CA ILE A 157 -3.88 3.15 11.13
C ILE A 157 -2.62 2.41 11.57
N LEU A 158 -1.92 1.75 10.64
CA LEU A 158 -0.62 1.13 10.92
C LEU A 158 0.37 2.15 11.49
N ASP A 159 0.49 3.30 10.85
CA ASP A 159 1.37 4.39 11.28
C ASP A 159 1.00 4.88 12.68
N THR A 160 -0.29 5.06 12.98
CA THR A 160 -0.77 5.44 14.32
C THR A 160 -0.38 4.42 15.40
N ILE A 161 -0.38 3.12 15.08
CA ILE A 161 0.07 2.07 16.00
C ILE A 161 1.60 2.07 16.18
N MET A 162 2.33 2.66 15.24
CA MET A 162 3.80 2.72 15.20
C MET A 162 4.37 4.08 15.61
N VAL A 163 3.57 4.94 16.24
CA VAL A 163 4.08 6.11 16.96
C VAL A 163 4.36 5.76 18.42
#